data_AF-A0A4R2KHJ2-F1
#
_entry.id   AF-A0A4R2KHJ2-F1
#
_cell.length_a   1.000
_cell.length_b   1.000
_cell.length_c   1.000
_cell.angle_alpha   90.00
_cell.angle_beta   90.00
_cell.angle_gamma   90.00
#
_symmetry.space_group_name_H-M   'P 1'
#
loop_
_entity.id
_entity.type
_entity.pdbx_description
1 polymer ?
#
loop_
_entity_poly.entity_id
_entity_poly.type
_entity_poly.pdbx_seq_one_letter_code
_entity_poly.pdbx_strand_id
1 'polypeptide(L)' 'MAVAHTDVSGRKGSILLAVLDMLIRVMENHPHTRQIERLNALSDEDLAARGLTRQDVIRHIFRDRYYL' A
#
# COMPACT_ATOMS: atom_id res chain seq x y z
N MET A 1 24.25 -26.45 27.70
CA MET A 1 23.82 -25.37 26.78
C MET A 1 22.51 -25.82 26.15
N ALA A 2 21.38 -25.59 26.82
CA ALA A 2 20.06 -25.98 26.32
C ALA A 2 19.52 -24.88 25.40
N VAL A 3 19.25 -25.23 24.15
CA VAL A 3 18.70 -24.32 23.14
C VAL A 3 17.23 -24.09 23.50
N ALA A 4 16.86 -22.83 23.71
CA ALA A 4 15.49 -22.44 24.01
C ALA A 4 14.59 -22.72 22.80
N HIS A 5 13.69 -23.69 22.94
CA HIS A 5 12.55 -23.84 22.04
C HIS A 5 11.64 -22.62 22.25
N THR A 6 11.64 -21.66 21.33
CA THR A 6 10.65 -20.58 21.32
C THR A 6 9.34 -21.15 20.75
N ASP A 7 8.63 -21.88 21.58
CA ASP A 7 7.24 -22.22 21.36
C ASP A 7 6.42 -20.92 21.46
N VAL A 8 6.07 -20.33 20.32
CA VAL A 8 5.15 -19.18 20.25
C VAL A 8 3.73 -19.72 20.43
N SER A 9 3.44 -20.24 21.61
CA SER A 9 2.07 -20.55 22.04
C SER A 9 1.43 -19.30 22.60
N GLY A 10 0.46 -18.77 21.86
CA GLY A 10 -0.39 -17.70 22.32
C GLY A 10 -1.35 -17.27 21.22
N ARG A 11 -2.60 -17.76 21.31
CA ARG A 11 -3.81 -17.46 20.52
C ARG A 11 -4.10 -15.96 20.21
N LYS A 12 -3.24 -15.02 20.64
CA LYS A 12 -3.28 -13.58 20.34
C LYS A 12 -2.60 -13.19 19.02
N GLY A 13 -1.65 -14.00 18.51
CA GLY A 13 -1.01 -13.74 17.21
C GLY A 13 -1.99 -13.81 16.03
N SER A 14 -3.05 -14.63 16.14
CA SER A 14 -4.01 -14.86 15.06
C SER A 14 -4.93 -13.65 14.80
N ILE A 15 -5.35 -12.91 15.82
CA ILE A 15 -6.26 -11.77 15.64
C ILE A 15 -5.51 -10.60 15.00
N LEU A 16 -4.27 -10.34 15.41
CA LEU A 16 -3.44 -9.30 14.82
C LEU A 16 -3.17 -9.59 13.33
N LEU A 17 -2.81 -10.84 13.00
CA LEU A 17 -2.60 -11.25 11.62
C LEU A 17 -3.90 -11.19 10.80
N ALA A 18 -5.05 -11.58 11.36
CA ALA A 18 -6.33 -11.48 10.68
C ALA A 18 -6.76 -10.03 10.40
N VAL A 19 -6.49 -9.10 11.33
CA VAL A 19 -6.74 -7.67 11.11
C VAL A 19 -5.80 -7.11 10.05
N LEU A 20 -4.52 -7.49 10.06
CA LEU A 20 -3.57 -7.12 9.00
C LEU A 20 -4.02 -7.63 7.62
N ASP A 21 -4.41 -8.89 7.52
CA ASP A 21 -4.93 -9.47 6.26
C ASP A 21 -6.18 -8.75 5.77
N MET A 22 -7.07 -8.35 6.70
CA MET A 22 -8.26 -7.57 6.36
C MET A 22 -7.89 -6.17 5.82
N LEU A 23 -6.93 -5.49 6.45
CA LEU A 23 -6.44 -4.19 5.99
C LEU A 23 -5.79 -4.28 4.61
N ILE A 24 -4.99 -5.33 4.37
CA ILE A 24 -4.36 -5.60 3.07
C ILE A 24 -5.45 -5.80 2.00
N ARG A 25 -6.47 -6.63 2.25
CA ARG A 25 -7.57 -6.83 1.30
C ARG A 25 -8.35 -5.55 1.02
N VAL A 26 -8.56 -4.71 2.02
CA VAL A 26 -9.22 -3.40 1.82
C VAL A 26 -8.38 -2.47 0.95
N MET A 27 -7.05 -2.49 1.10
CA MET A 27 -6.14 -1.75 0.23
C MET A 27 -6.06 -2.33 -1.18
N GLU A 28 -5.98 -3.65 -1.34
CA GLU A 28 -5.96 -4.33 -2.64
C GLU A 28 -7.22 -4.06 -3.46
N ASN A 29 -8.38 -3.99 -2.80
CA ASN A 29 -9.66 -3.72 -3.47
C ASN A 29 -9.94 -2.23 -3.71
N HIS A 30 -9.01 -1.35 -3.34
CA HIS A 30 -9.23 0.08 -3.53
C HIS A 30 -9.03 0.47 -5.00
N PRO A 31 -9.99 1.19 -5.63
CA PRO A 31 -9.94 1.57 -7.05
C PRO A 31 -8.69 2.36 -7.49
N HIS A 32 -7.96 2.96 -6.54
CA HIS A 32 -6.79 3.80 -6.80
C HIS A 32 -5.47 3.03 -6.68
N THR A 33 -5.45 1.85 -6.07
CA THR A 33 -4.23 1.06 -5.84
C THR A 33 -3.53 0.72 -7.15
N ARG A 34 -4.26 0.23 -8.16
CA ARG A 34 -3.72 -0.04 -9.49
C ARG A 34 -3.16 1.20 -10.19
N GLN A 35 -3.72 2.38 -9.91
CA GLN A 35 -3.25 3.64 -10.50
C GLN A 35 -1.95 4.10 -9.84
N ILE A 36 -1.84 3.93 -8.52
CA ILE A 36 -0.62 4.22 -7.74
C ILE A 36 0.50 3.25 -8.11
N GLU A 37 0.21 1.95 -8.28
CA GLU A 37 1.20 0.97 -8.73
C GLU A 37 1.80 1.35 -10.09
N ARG A 38 0.96 1.79 -11.04
CA ARG A 38 1.42 2.29 -12.34
C ARG A 38 2.27 3.55 -12.20
N LEU A 39 1.93 4.45 -11.29
CA LEU A 39 2.72 5.65 -11.00
C LEU A 39 4.07 5.32 -10.35
N ASN A 40 4.11 4.31 -9.48
CA ASN A 40 5.33 3.84 -8.83
C ASN A 40 6.25 3.08 -9.80
N ALA A 41 5.69 2.46 -10.84
CA ALA A 41 6.45 1.82 -11.90
C ALA A 41 7.13 2.82 -12.86
N LEU A 42 6.71 4.10 -12.85
CA LEU A 42 7.33 5.18 -13.62
C LEU A 42 8.38 5.90 -12.79
N SER A 43 9.52 6.23 -13.39
CA SER A 43 10.54 7.08 -12.75
C SER A 43 10.13 8.55 -12.80
N ASP A 44 10.72 9.37 -11.91
CA ASP A 44 10.43 10.82 -11.90
C ASP A 44 10.97 11.52 -13.17
N GLU A 45 12.04 11.01 -13.77
CA GLU A 45 12.58 11.46 -15.06
C GLU A 45 11.62 11.17 -16.22
N ASP A 46 10.96 10.00 -16.24
CA ASP A 46 9.95 9.66 -17.25
C ASP A 46 8.70 10.53 -17.12
N LEU A 47 8.32 10.86 -15.88
CA LEU A 47 7.24 11.80 -15.62
C LEU A 47 7.61 13.20 -16.12
N ALA A 48 8.83 13.67 -15.83
CA ALA A 48 9.33 14.96 -16.27
C ALA A 48 9.44 15.05 -17.80
N ALA A 49 9.85 13.98 -18.49
CA ALA A 49 9.88 13.91 -19.94
C ALA A 49 8.48 14.06 -20.58
N ARG A 50 7.42 13.72 -19.84
CA ARG A 50 6.02 13.92 -20.23
C ARG A 50 5.47 15.28 -19.75
N GLY A 51 6.29 16.11 -19.13
CA GLY A 51 5.87 17.39 -18.54
C GLY A 51 4.97 17.24 -17.32
N LEU A 52 5.00 16.10 -16.64
CA LEU A 52 4.19 15.79 -15.48
C LEU A 52 5.04 15.76 -14.20
N THR A 53 4.46 16.17 -13.09
CA THR A 53 5.04 15.93 -11.77
C THR A 53 4.31 14.77 -11.07
N ARG A 54 5.02 14.03 -10.22
CA ARG A 54 4.41 12.97 -9.41
C ARG A 54 3.25 13.48 -8.55
N GLN A 55 3.35 14.71 -8.06
CA GLN A 55 2.29 15.35 -7.28
C GLN A 55 1.02 15.62 -8.10
N ASP A 56 1.15 16.07 -9.36
CA ASP A 56 0.00 16.31 -10.23
C ASP A 56 -0.75 15.01 -10.54
N VAL A 57 -0.01 13.91 -10.77
CA VAL A 57 -0.62 12.60 -11.02
C VAL A 57 -1.34 12.08 -9.78
N ILE A 58 -0.74 12.21 -8.59
CA ILE A 58 -1.41 11.85 -7.32
C ILE A 58 -2.69 12.67 -7.13
N ARG A 59 -2.65 13.98 -7.37
CA ARG A 59 -3.82 14.86 -7.27
C ARG A 59 -4.91 14.45 -8.27
N HIS A 60 -4.53 14.01 -9.46
CA HIS A 60 -5.48 13.49 -10.45
C HIS A 60 -6.12 12.17 -9.99
N ILE A 61 -5.33 11.22 -9.46
CA ILE A 61 -5.82 9.92 -8.98
C ILE A 61 -6.86 10.12 -7.87
N PHE A 62 -6.60 11.03 -6.93
CA PHE A 62 -7.45 11.28 -5.76
C PHE A 62 -8.38 12.50 -5.92
N ARG A 63 -8.63 12.97 -7.14
CA ARG A 63 -9.49 14.14 -7.40
C ARG A 63 -10.90 13.96 -6.83
N ASP A 64 -11.37 12.73 -6.74
CA ASP A 64 -12.66 12.34 -6.18
C ASP A 64 -12.76 12.54 -4.66
N ARG A 65 -11.62 12.69 -3.96
CA ARG A 65 -11.55 12.91 -2.51
C ARG A 65 -11.08 14.30 -2.11
N TYR A 66 -10.26 14.94 -2.92
CA TYR A 66 -9.69 16.26 -2.59
C TYR A 66 -10.64 17.43 -2.88
N TYR A 67 -11.63 17.23 -3.75
CA TYR A 67 -12.58 18.26 -4.14
C TYR A 67 -13.99 17.86 -3.68
N LEU A 68 -14.25 17.99 -2.37
CA LEU A 68 -15.59 17.96 -1.75
C LEU A 68 -16.03 19.38 -1.39
#